data_AF-A0A0M0G424-F1
#
_entry.id   AF-A0A0M0G424-F1
#
_cell.length_a   1.000
_cell.length_b   1.000
_cell.length_c   1.000
_cell.angle_alpha   90.00
_cell.angle_beta   90.00
_cell.angle_gamma   90.00
#
_symmetry.space_group_name_H-M   'P 1'
#
loop_
_entity.id
_entity.type
_entity.pdbx_description
1 polymer ?
#
loop_
_entity_poly.entity_id
_entity_poly.type
_entity_poly.pdbx_seq_one_letter_code
_entity_poly.pdbx_strand_id
1 'polypeptide(L)'
;MNTIKESIWLARFDFRYVVKHIPVVLLLAALYGFFFSGIMEGYLGTVQPAFDLFFFLYLFFMPAWSRSKDSLARRIDGDLYAAPVFLLLNQLPIKRSVIITSRFICLYVPITIGTVGVMIMTYYFSDAFKEILNVRYLIVLTMFWTGIALSSCSASVTMEMGDRISKKRFITSFIWLVGGAAALYFLMKDVLQTGILKWSIFFSADHPVLMVLMAIVIPTLSTWWAYRHALKQMNKMDYM
;
A
#
# COMPACT_ATOMS: atom_id res chain seq x y z
N MET A 1 15.52 -27.44 0.39
CA MET A 1 14.28 -27.02 -0.29
C MET A 1 14.26 -25.48 -0.29
N ASN A 2 14.19 -24.85 -1.46
CA ASN A 2 14.45 -23.42 -1.63
C ASN A 2 13.19 -22.62 -1.27
N THR A 3 13.23 -21.89 -0.15
CA THR A 3 12.11 -21.12 0.42
C THR A 3 11.42 -20.23 -0.61
N ILE A 4 12.17 -19.60 -1.52
CA ILE A 4 11.60 -18.73 -2.55
C ILE A 4 10.74 -19.52 -3.54
N LYS A 5 11.22 -20.69 -3.99
CA LYS A 5 10.47 -21.54 -4.93
C LYS A 5 9.16 -22.03 -4.31
N GLU A 6 9.20 -22.43 -3.05
CA GLU A 6 8.00 -22.85 -2.31
C GLU A 6 7.03 -21.68 -2.11
N SER A 7 7.52 -20.48 -1.80
CA SER A 7 6.68 -19.28 -1.65
C SER A 7 5.99 -18.89 -2.94
N ILE A 8 6.70 -18.94 -4.07
CA ILE A 8 6.11 -18.68 -5.39
C ILE A 8 5.08 -19.75 -5.75
N TRP A 9 5.38 -21.03 -5.46
CA TRP A 9 4.44 -22.13 -5.69
C TRP A 9 3.16 -21.95 -4.88
N LEU A 10 3.28 -21.65 -3.58
CA LEU A 10 2.14 -21.39 -2.70
C LEU A 10 1.36 -20.15 -3.16
N ALA A 11 2.07 -19.05 -3.47
CA ALA A 11 1.45 -17.83 -3.99
C ALA A 11 0.68 -18.09 -5.28
N ARG A 12 1.14 -18.98 -6.16
CA ARG A 12 0.46 -19.31 -7.42
C ARG A 12 -0.94 -19.92 -7.21
N PHE A 13 -1.16 -20.67 -6.13
CA PHE A 13 -2.50 -21.17 -5.79
C PHE A 13 -3.43 -20.04 -5.36
N ASP A 14 -2.95 -19.19 -4.45
CA ASP A 14 -3.68 -17.99 -3.99
C ASP A 14 -3.92 -16.98 -5.13
N PHE A 15 -2.99 -16.89 -6.09
CA PHE A 15 -3.02 -15.91 -7.17
C PHE A 15 -4.26 -16.04 -8.06
N ARG A 16 -4.83 -17.24 -8.18
CA ARG A 16 -6.10 -17.44 -8.91
C ARG A 16 -7.24 -16.61 -8.34
N TYR A 17 -7.22 -16.33 -7.04
CA TYR A 17 -8.20 -15.47 -6.38
C TYR A 17 -7.82 -13.99 -6.48
N VAL A 18 -6.52 -13.68 -6.47
CA VAL A 18 -6.01 -12.31 -6.67
C VAL A 18 -6.36 -11.80 -8.07
N VAL A 19 -6.16 -12.62 -9.11
CA VAL A 19 -6.45 -12.26 -10.51
C VAL A 19 -7.91 -11.85 -10.72
N LYS A 20 -8.86 -12.46 -9.99
CA LYS A 20 -10.28 -12.08 -10.05
C LYS A 20 -10.55 -10.65 -9.57
N HIS A 21 -9.67 -10.09 -8.75
CA HIS A 21 -9.79 -8.73 -8.23
C HIS A 21 -9.02 -7.71 -9.08
N ILE A 22 -8.15 -8.15 -10.00
CA ILE A 22 -7.40 -7.23 -10.89
C ILE A 22 -8.33 -6.35 -11.73
N PRO A 23 -9.43 -6.84 -12.34
CA PRO A 23 -10.37 -5.97 -13.05
C PRO A 23 -10.98 -4.89 -12.16
N VAL A 24 -11.28 -5.20 -10.89
CA VAL A 24 -11.80 -4.23 -9.92
C VAL A 24 -10.75 -3.18 -9.59
N VAL A 25 -9.50 -3.61 -9.36
CA VAL A 25 -8.37 -2.68 -9.12
C VAL A 25 -8.16 -1.76 -10.31
N LEU A 26 -8.19 -2.27 -11.53
CA LEU A 26 -8.05 -1.48 -12.75
C LEU A 26 -9.23 -0.52 -12.96
N LEU A 27 -10.47 -0.96 -12.69
CA LEU A 27 -11.63 -0.09 -12.74
C LEU A 27 -11.50 1.06 -11.74
N LEU A 28 -11.09 0.78 -10.50
CA LEU A 28 -10.89 1.80 -9.48
C LEU A 28 -9.71 2.72 -9.85
N ALA A 29 -8.63 2.18 -10.40
CA ALA A 29 -7.52 2.97 -10.93
C ALA A 29 -7.97 3.92 -12.05
N ALA A 30 -8.85 3.48 -12.95
CA ALA A 30 -9.41 4.32 -14.00
C ALA A 30 -10.34 5.42 -13.44
N LEU A 31 -11.24 5.07 -12.52
CA LEU A 31 -12.14 6.03 -11.88
C LEU A 31 -11.39 7.09 -11.08
N TYR A 32 -10.44 6.69 -10.23
CA TYR A 32 -9.60 7.63 -9.49
C TYR A 32 -8.65 8.39 -10.42
N GLY A 33 -8.14 7.74 -11.46
CA GLY A 33 -7.27 8.37 -12.46
C GLY A 33 -7.96 9.52 -13.18
N PHE A 34 -9.20 9.27 -13.62
CA PHE A 34 -10.09 10.27 -14.24
C PHE A 34 -10.51 11.38 -13.25
N PHE A 35 -10.85 11.00 -12.02
CA PHE A 35 -11.15 11.97 -10.96
C PHE A 35 -9.96 12.92 -10.72
N PHE A 36 -8.76 12.37 -10.53
CA PHE A 36 -7.54 13.16 -10.33
C PHE A 36 -7.21 14.02 -11.54
N SER A 37 -7.40 13.53 -12.77
CA SER A 37 -7.12 14.35 -13.96
C SER A 37 -8.01 15.59 -14.04
N GLY A 38 -9.29 15.49 -13.63
CA GLY A 38 -10.23 16.61 -13.67
C GLY A 38 -9.95 17.72 -12.67
N ILE A 39 -9.26 17.43 -11.57
CA ILE A 39 -8.92 18.41 -10.52
C ILE A 39 -7.44 18.80 -10.50
N MET A 40 -6.61 18.17 -11.37
CA MET A 40 -5.16 18.35 -11.38
C MET A 40 -4.73 19.78 -11.67
N GLU A 41 -5.34 20.44 -12.64
CA GLU A 41 -4.99 21.83 -13.01
C GLU A 41 -5.16 22.78 -11.82
N GLY A 42 -6.31 22.70 -11.13
CA GLY A 42 -6.58 23.48 -9.92
C GLY A 42 -5.63 23.17 -8.77
N TYR A 43 -5.25 21.91 -8.60
CA TYR A 43 -4.30 21.45 -7.58
C TYR A 43 -2.86 21.93 -7.84
N LEU A 44 -2.45 21.97 -9.12
CA LEU A 44 -1.14 22.48 -9.50
C LEU A 44 -1.05 24.01 -9.33
N GLY A 45 -2.11 24.74 -9.63
CA GLY A 45 -2.17 26.20 -9.42
C GLY A 45 -2.27 26.58 -7.94
N THR A 46 -3.19 25.95 -7.20
CA THR A 46 -3.50 26.26 -5.79
C THR A 46 -3.42 25.01 -4.93
N VAL A 47 -2.85 25.12 -3.73
CA VAL A 47 -2.79 23.97 -2.82
C VAL A 47 -4.20 23.56 -2.43
N GLN A 48 -4.61 22.36 -2.85
CA GLN A 48 -5.88 21.77 -2.47
C GLN A 48 -5.64 20.50 -1.64
N PRO A 49 -5.65 20.60 -0.30
CA PRO A 49 -5.33 19.46 0.56
C PRO A 49 -6.30 18.27 0.41
N ALA A 50 -7.53 18.53 -0.06
CA ALA A 50 -8.50 17.47 -0.35
C ALA A 50 -7.97 16.50 -1.41
N PHE A 51 -7.20 16.98 -2.40
CA PHE A 51 -6.59 16.13 -3.43
C PHE A 51 -5.67 15.10 -2.78
N ASP A 52 -4.72 15.55 -1.95
CA ASP A 52 -3.77 14.67 -1.27
C ASP A 52 -4.48 13.65 -0.39
N LEU A 53 -5.54 14.07 0.31
CA LEU A 53 -6.36 13.16 1.12
C LEU A 53 -6.98 12.04 0.25
N PHE A 54 -7.61 12.36 -0.87
CA PHE A 54 -8.18 11.34 -1.77
C PHE A 54 -7.10 10.44 -2.37
N PHE A 55 -5.93 11.00 -2.70
CA PHE A 55 -4.79 10.24 -3.17
C PHE A 55 -4.28 9.24 -2.12
N PHE A 56 -4.15 9.66 -0.87
CA PHE A 56 -3.82 8.75 0.24
C PHE A 56 -4.89 7.72 0.49
N LEU A 57 -6.18 8.10 0.47
CA LEU A 57 -7.29 7.17 0.61
C LEU A 57 -7.21 6.08 -0.46
N TYR A 58 -6.96 6.44 -1.72
CA TYR A 58 -6.76 5.47 -2.79
C TYR A 58 -5.62 4.49 -2.45
N LEU A 59 -4.44 5.00 -2.11
CA LEU A 59 -3.28 4.16 -1.84
C LEU A 59 -3.46 3.25 -0.61
N PHE A 60 -3.99 3.77 0.50
CA PHE A 60 -4.11 3.04 1.75
C PHE A 60 -5.30 2.05 1.77
N PHE A 61 -6.37 2.31 1.02
CA PHE A 61 -7.53 1.41 0.94
C PHE A 61 -7.42 0.37 -0.17
N MET A 62 -6.48 0.52 -1.12
CA MET A 62 -6.27 -0.45 -2.20
C MET A 62 -6.10 -1.92 -1.74
N PRO A 63 -5.41 -2.24 -0.62
CA PRO A 63 -5.37 -3.61 -0.08
C PRO A 63 -6.74 -4.22 0.20
N ALA A 64 -7.69 -3.41 0.65
CA ALA A 64 -9.03 -3.87 1.01
C ALA A 64 -9.83 -4.27 -0.23
N TRP A 65 -9.58 -3.63 -1.38
CA TRP A 65 -10.34 -3.85 -2.61
C TRP A 65 -9.66 -4.85 -3.56
N SER A 66 -8.34 -5.02 -3.41
CA SER A 66 -7.54 -5.95 -4.23
C SER A 66 -7.60 -7.41 -3.78
N ARG A 67 -8.31 -7.71 -2.70
CA ARG A 67 -8.23 -9.03 -2.03
C ARG A 67 -9.59 -9.57 -1.65
N SER A 68 -9.64 -10.90 -1.55
CA SER A 68 -10.80 -11.58 -1.01
C SER A 68 -10.97 -11.25 0.47
N LYS A 69 -12.24 -11.25 0.86
CA LYS A 69 -12.70 -11.11 2.24
C LYS A 69 -11.96 -12.04 3.22
N ASP A 70 -11.67 -13.28 2.83
CA ASP A 70 -11.00 -14.29 3.66
C ASP A 70 -9.49 -14.07 3.81
N SER A 71 -8.92 -13.23 2.94
CA SER A 71 -7.52 -12.83 3.02
C SER A 71 -7.29 -11.62 3.90
N LEU A 72 -8.34 -10.93 4.34
CA LEU A 72 -8.27 -9.78 5.23
C LEU A 72 -8.33 -10.23 6.69
N ALA A 73 -7.62 -9.52 7.55
CA ALA A 73 -7.69 -9.75 8.99
C ALA A 73 -9.10 -9.50 9.51
N ARG A 74 -9.64 -10.45 10.28
CA ARG A 74 -10.99 -10.40 10.85
C ARG A 74 -10.94 -10.85 12.29
N ARG A 75 -11.92 -10.38 13.07
CA ARG A 75 -12.14 -10.87 14.42
C ARG A 75 -12.52 -12.34 14.35
N ILE A 76 -11.72 -13.20 14.98
CA ILE A 76 -11.95 -14.65 15.04
C ILE A 76 -12.68 -14.98 16.32
N ASP A 77 -12.08 -14.61 17.46
CA ASP A 77 -12.67 -14.79 18.79
C ASP A 77 -12.15 -13.73 19.77
N GLY A 78 -12.98 -13.25 20.70
CA GLY A 78 -12.56 -12.27 21.71
C GLY A 78 -11.86 -11.04 21.11
N ASP A 79 -10.62 -10.78 21.51
CA ASP A 79 -9.78 -9.68 20.97
C ASP A 79 -8.80 -10.15 19.88
N LEU A 80 -8.93 -11.38 19.38
CA LEU A 80 -8.07 -11.98 18.37
C LEU A 80 -8.52 -11.59 16.96
N TYR A 81 -7.62 -10.92 16.22
CA TYR A 81 -7.82 -10.60 14.81
C TYR A 81 -6.77 -11.33 13.98
N ALA A 82 -7.18 -12.15 13.00
CA ALA A 82 -6.30 -12.84 12.08
C ALA A 82 -7.01 -13.07 10.73
N ALA A 83 -6.26 -13.40 9.67
CA ALA A 83 -6.88 -13.79 8.40
C ALA A 83 -7.27 -15.28 8.42
N PRO A 84 -8.51 -15.66 8.09
CA PRO A 84 -8.92 -17.07 8.02
C PRO A 84 -8.02 -17.94 7.13
N VAL A 85 -7.63 -17.42 5.96
CA VAL A 85 -6.70 -18.13 5.05
C VAL A 85 -5.35 -18.39 5.72
N PHE A 86 -4.87 -17.44 6.51
CA PHE A 86 -3.60 -17.60 7.23
C PHE A 86 -3.70 -18.71 8.29
N LEU A 87 -4.79 -18.77 9.05
CA LEU A 87 -5.00 -19.80 10.08
C LEU A 87 -4.97 -21.21 9.48
N LEU A 88 -5.64 -21.40 8.33
CA LEU A 88 -5.63 -22.66 7.59
C LEU A 88 -4.21 -23.05 7.14
N LEU A 89 -3.47 -22.10 6.56
CA LEU A 89 -2.10 -22.34 6.10
C LEU A 89 -1.15 -22.67 7.25
N ASN A 90 -1.36 -22.06 8.42
CA ASN A 90 -0.53 -22.28 9.61
C ASN A 90 -0.77 -23.67 10.26
N GLN A 91 -1.87 -24.35 9.94
CA GLN A 91 -2.13 -25.74 10.35
C GLN A 91 -1.42 -26.77 9.45
N LEU A 92 -0.99 -26.37 8.25
CA LEU A 92 -0.28 -27.22 7.32
C LEU A 92 1.22 -27.30 7.70
N PRO A 93 1.94 -28.39 7.33
CA PRO A 93 3.37 -28.52 7.57
C PRO A 93 4.20 -27.66 6.60
N ILE A 94 3.86 -26.37 6.48
CA ILE A 94 4.53 -25.38 5.65
C ILE A 94 5.38 -24.48 6.55
N LYS A 95 6.59 -24.16 6.12
CA LYS A 95 7.47 -23.25 6.86
C LYS A 95 6.82 -21.86 6.97
N ARG A 96 6.83 -21.28 8.18
CA ARG A 96 6.26 -19.95 8.46
C ARG A 96 6.80 -18.85 7.53
N SER A 97 8.10 -18.88 7.24
CA SER A 97 8.73 -17.96 6.28
C SER A 97 8.12 -18.06 4.88
N VAL A 98 7.76 -19.27 4.45
CA VAL A 98 7.16 -19.51 3.13
C VAL A 98 5.78 -18.88 3.06
N ILE A 99 4.98 -19.04 4.12
CA ILE A 99 3.63 -18.47 4.26
C ILE A 99 3.71 -16.95 4.23
N ILE A 100 4.56 -16.32 5.06
CA ILE A 100 4.66 -14.86 5.10
C ILE A 100 5.04 -14.30 3.72
N THR A 101 6.05 -14.87 3.07
CA THR A 101 6.52 -14.41 1.75
C THR A 101 5.45 -14.59 0.68
N SER A 102 4.66 -15.68 0.69
CA SER A 102 3.57 -15.84 -0.27
C SER A 102 2.50 -14.75 -0.11
N ARG A 103 2.18 -14.34 1.13
CA ARG A 103 1.22 -13.26 1.40
C ARG A 103 1.70 -11.91 0.91
N PHE A 104 2.99 -11.59 1.07
CA PHE A 104 3.58 -10.39 0.48
C PHE A 104 3.45 -10.38 -1.04
N ILE A 105 3.78 -11.49 -1.71
CA ILE A 105 3.67 -11.60 -3.18
C ILE A 105 2.22 -11.37 -3.64
N CYS A 106 1.26 -12.05 -3.01
CA CYS A 106 -0.15 -11.94 -3.35
C CYS A 106 -0.71 -10.51 -3.16
N LEU A 107 -0.16 -9.75 -2.21
CA LEU A 107 -0.55 -8.37 -1.95
C LEU A 107 0.16 -7.36 -2.88
N TYR A 108 1.45 -7.54 -3.13
CA TYR A 108 2.26 -6.56 -3.88
C TYR A 108 1.91 -6.46 -5.35
N VAL A 109 1.51 -7.55 -5.99
CA VAL A 109 1.16 -7.55 -7.41
C VAL A 109 -0.04 -6.64 -7.71
N PRO A 110 -1.22 -6.81 -7.08
CA PRO A 110 -2.36 -5.94 -7.37
C PRO A 110 -2.11 -4.49 -6.94
N ILE A 111 -1.34 -4.25 -5.87
CA ILE A 111 -0.95 -2.89 -5.46
C ILE A 111 -0.14 -2.22 -6.57
N THR A 112 0.88 -2.91 -7.06
CA THR A 112 1.73 -2.38 -8.13
C THR A 112 0.90 -2.06 -9.36
N ILE A 113 0.00 -2.97 -9.76
CA ILE A 113 -0.91 -2.75 -10.91
C ILE A 113 -1.83 -1.55 -10.68
N GLY A 114 -2.42 -1.41 -9.49
CA GLY A 114 -3.32 -0.31 -9.18
C GLY A 114 -2.60 1.04 -9.15
N THR A 115 -1.48 1.15 -8.42
CA THR A 115 -0.70 2.39 -8.35
C THR A 115 -0.13 2.81 -9.70
N VAL A 116 0.39 1.87 -10.49
CA VAL A 116 0.84 2.16 -11.86
C VAL A 116 -0.34 2.57 -12.74
N GLY A 117 -1.46 1.85 -12.64
CA GLY A 117 -2.69 2.13 -13.39
C GLY A 117 -3.22 3.54 -13.14
N VAL A 118 -3.34 3.96 -11.86
CA VAL A 118 -3.87 5.28 -11.53
C VAL A 118 -2.96 6.39 -12.04
N MET A 119 -1.63 6.23 -11.90
CA MET A 119 -0.65 7.23 -12.36
C MET A 119 -0.67 7.39 -13.88
N ILE A 120 -0.71 6.28 -14.61
CA ILE A 120 -0.81 6.29 -16.08
C ILE A 120 -2.12 6.92 -16.53
N MET A 121 -3.25 6.57 -15.90
CA MET A 121 -4.56 7.13 -16.26
C MET A 121 -4.63 8.64 -15.97
N THR A 122 -4.16 9.09 -14.81
CA THR A 122 -4.08 10.53 -14.49
C THR A 122 -3.20 11.26 -15.50
N TYR A 123 -2.05 10.69 -15.89
CA TYR A 123 -1.18 11.25 -16.93
C TYR A 123 -1.81 11.28 -18.30
N TYR A 124 -2.52 10.24 -18.69
CA TYR A 124 -3.15 10.18 -20.01
C TYR A 124 -4.27 11.21 -20.16
N PHE A 125 -5.10 11.38 -19.13
CA PHE A 125 -6.28 12.25 -19.17
C PHE A 125 -6.02 13.71 -18.77
N SER A 126 -4.91 14.02 -18.08
CA SER A 126 -4.62 15.38 -17.63
C SER A 126 -3.52 16.04 -18.47
N ASP A 127 -3.88 17.05 -19.26
CA ASP A 127 -2.90 17.81 -20.03
C ASP A 127 -1.99 18.65 -19.13
N ALA A 128 -2.54 19.24 -18.06
CA ALA A 128 -1.75 19.93 -17.03
C ALA A 128 -0.67 19.03 -16.41
N PHE A 129 -0.96 17.73 -16.25
CA PHE A 129 0.03 16.79 -15.73
C PHE A 129 1.14 16.50 -16.76
N LYS A 130 0.80 16.43 -18.05
CA LYS A 130 1.77 16.22 -19.15
C LYS A 130 2.69 17.42 -19.36
N GLU A 131 2.19 18.63 -19.15
CA GLU A 131 2.98 19.85 -19.31
C GLU A 131 4.11 19.95 -18.28
N ILE A 132 3.88 19.49 -17.05
CA ILE A 132 4.87 19.54 -15.97
C ILE A 132 5.78 18.31 -15.97
N LEU A 133 5.20 17.12 -16.19
CA LEU A 133 5.89 15.85 -16.07
C LEU A 133 6.14 15.23 -17.45
N ASN A 134 7.40 15.08 -17.82
CA ASN A 134 7.75 14.19 -18.92
C ASN A 134 7.57 12.72 -18.47
N VAL A 135 7.34 11.81 -19.42
CA VAL A 135 7.22 10.36 -19.22
C VAL A 135 8.36 9.78 -18.37
N ARG A 136 9.59 10.30 -18.53
CA ARG A 136 10.75 9.87 -17.72
C ARG A 136 10.54 10.13 -16.23
N TYR A 137 10.07 11.33 -15.88
CA TYR A 137 9.82 11.72 -14.49
C TYR A 137 8.55 11.06 -13.95
N LEU A 138 7.56 10.78 -14.81
CA LEU A 138 6.38 9.99 -14.43
C LEU A 138 6.76 8.59 -13.95
N ILE A 139 7.71 7.93 -14.62
CA ILE A 139 8.21 6.61 -14.20
C ILE A 139 8.82 6.72 -12.80
N VAL A 140 9.65 7.73 -12.54
CA VAL A 140 10.29 7.95 -11.24
C VAL A 140 9.24 8.19 -10.14
N LEU A 141 8.28 9.08 -10.40
CA LEU A 141 7.18 9.39 -9.49
C LEU A 141 6.33 8.15 -9.20
N THR A 142 6.03 7.35 -10.24
CA THR A 142 5.26 6.11 -10.13
C THR A 142 6.01 5.07 -9.31
N MET A 143 7.32 4.90 -9.53
CA MET A 143 8.16 4.01 -8.72
C MET A 143 8.14 4.42 -7.25
N PHE A 144 8.29 5.71 -6.97
CA PHE A 144 8.27 6.23 -5.61
C PHE A 144 6.95 5.95 -4.90
N TRP A 145 5.83 6.33 -5.50
CA TRP A 145 4.52 6.11 -4.89
C TRP A 145 4.12 4.64 -4.83
N THR A 146 4.57 3.82 -5.78
CA THR A 146 4.45 2.36 -5.67
C THR A 146 5.24 1.85 -4.47
N GLY A 147 6.46 2.33 -4.25
CA GLY A 147 7.26 2.00 -3.07
C GLY A 147 6.55 2.36 -1.77
N ILE A 148 5.99 3.58 -1.67
CA ILE A 148 5.19 4.01 -0.51
C ILE A 148 3.96 3.12 -0.32
N ALA A 149 3.25 2.77 -1.39
CA ALA A 149 2.10 1.89 -1.34
C ALA A 149 2.49 0.48 -0.85
N LEU A 150 3.57 -0.10 -1.36
CA LEU A 150 4.06 -1.39 -0.90
C LEU A 150 4.46 -1.36 0.58
N SER A 151 5.13 -0.29 1.04
CA SER A 151 5.47 -0.09 2.45
C SER A 151 4.23 -0.03 3.34
N SER A 152 3.23 0.78 2.99
CA SER A 152 2.02 0.91 3.80
C SER A 152 1.26 -0.40 3.92
N CYS A 153 1.19 -1.14 2.80
CA CYS A 153 0.46 -2.40 2.73
C CYS A 153 1.21 -3.56 3.38
N SER A 154 2.53 -3.42 3.58
CA SER A 154 3.31 -4.42 4.31
C SER A 154 2.84 -4.59 5.76
N ALA A 155 2.33 -3.52 6.37
CA ALA A 155 1.69 -3.59 7.68
C ALA A 155 0.44 -4.48 7.66
N SER A 156 -0.34 -4.48 6.58
CA SER A 156 -1.53 -5.33 6.45
C SER A 156 -1.18 -6.81 6.51
N VAL A 157 -0.05 -7.24 5.92
CA VAL A 157 0.42 -8.63 6.02
C VAL A 157 0.70 -9.03 7.46
N THR A 158 1.25 -8.13 8.27
CA THR A 158 1.48 -8.42 9.70
C THR A 158 0.17 -8.61 10.46
N MET A 159 -0.85 -7.79 10.17
CA MET A 159 -2.17 -7.93 10.79
C MET A 159 -2.85 -9.26 10.44
N GLU A 160 -2.58 -9.82 9.25
CA GLU A 160 -3.12 -11.12 8.84
C GLU A 160 -2.57 -12.29 9.67
N MET A 161 -1.32 -12.19 10.11
CA MET A 161 -0.66 -13.22 10.92
C MET A 161 -1.29 -13.35 12.30
N GLY A 162 -2.07 -12.35 12.72
CA GLY A 162 -2.70 -12.32 14.01
C GLY A 162 -2.19 -11.19 14.90
N ASP A 163 -3.11 -10.52 15.59
CA ASP A 163 -2.78 -9.71 16.76
C ASP A 163 -3.95 -9.71 17.76
N ARG A 164 -3.63 -9.54 19.04
CA ARG A 164 -4.64 -9.26 20.08
C ARG A 164 -4.81 -7.76 20.19
N ILE A 165 -5.91 -7.25 19.65
CA ILE A 165 -6.18 -5.81 19.58
C ILE A 165 -7.21 -5.46 20.64
N SER A 166 -6.73 -4.99 21.79
CA SER A 166 -7.60 -4.44 22.83
C SER A 166 -8.24 -3.12 22.37
N LYS A 167 -9.43 -2.81 22.89
CA LYS A 167 -10.13 -1.53 22.61
C LYS A 167 -9.24 -0.31 22.88
N LYS A 168 -8.44 -0.34 23.95
CA LYS A 168 -7.49 0.74 24.30
C LYS A 168 -6.44 0.92 23.20
N ARG A 169 -5.81 -0.18 22.75
CA ARG A 169 -4.79 -0.15 21.69
C ARG A 169 -5.39 0.35 20.37
N PHE A 170 -6.60 -0.07 20.04
CA PHE A 170 -7.31 0.41 18.85
C PHE A 170 -7.53 1.93 18.89
N ILE A 171 -8.05 2.46 20.00
CA ILE A 171 -8.27 3.91 20.18
C ILE A 171 -6.94 4.67 20.12
N THR A 172 -5.89 4.19 20.79
CA THR A 172 -4.58 4.87 20.74
C THR A 172 -3.99 4.87 19.33
N SER A 173 -4.08 3.76 18.59
CA SER A 173 -3.63 3.71 17.20
C SER A 173 -4.41 4.66 16.30
N PHE A 174 -5.72 4.79 16.53
CA PHE A 174 -6.56 5.74 15.80
C PHE A 174 -6.15 7.19 16.10
N ILE A 175 -5.90 7.54 17.37
CA ILE A 175 -5.41 8.87 17.76
C ILE A 175 -4.06 9.18 17.10
N TRP A 176 -3.11 8.22 17.12
CA TRP A 176 -1.82 8.39 16.46
C TRP A 176 -1.94 8.55 14.94
N LEU A 177 -2.85 7.81 14.31
CA LEU A 177 -3.10 7.93 12.87
C LEU A 177 -3.69 9.30 12.52
N VAL A 178 -4.74 9.73 13.23
CA VAL A 178 -5.38 11.04 13.00
C VAL A 178 -4.43 12.18 13.34
N GLY A 179 -3.71 12.09 14.46
CA GLY A 179 -2.73 13.08 14.87
C GLY A 179 -1.55 13.19 13.90
N GLY A 180 -1.05 12.04 13.41
CA GLY A 180 -0.02 12.01 12.38
C GLY A 180 -0.48 12.61 11.06
N ALA A 181 -1.69 12.30 10.61
CA ALA A 181 -2.30 12.89 9.42
C ALA A 181 -2.50 14.41 9.57
N ALA A 182 -2.97 14.88 10.74
CA ALA A 182 -3.12 16.30 11.03
C ALA A 182 -1.76 17.03 11.05
N ALA A 183 -0.75 16.47 11.72
CA ALA A 183 0.60 17.05 11.75
C ALA A 183 1.20 17.14 10.34
N LEU A 184 1.02 16.09 9.53
CA LEU A 184 1.47 16.07 8.14
C LEU A 184 0.73 17.11 7.30
N TYR A 185 -0.59 17.26 7.49
CA TYR A 185 -1.38 18.31 6.85
C TYR A 185 -0.88 19.72 7.22
N PHE A 186 -0.63 19.99 8.49
CA PHE A 186 -0.11 21.29 8.96
C PHE A 186 1.27 21.59 8.38
N LEU A 187 2.17 20.59 8.37
CA LEU A 187 3.50 20.73 7.76
C LEU A 187 3.41 21.13 6.28
N MET A 188 2.51 20.49 5.53
CA MET A 188 2.38 20.70 4.10
C MET A 188 1.73 22.04 3.77
N LYS A 189 0.66 22.38 4.49
CA LYS A 189 -0.08 23.62 4.29
C LYS A 189 0.69 24.86 4.77
N ASP A 190 1.18 24.84 6.00
CA ASP A 190 1.67 26.06 6.65
C ASP A 190 3.18 26.25 6.50
N VAL A 191 3.96 25.16 6.46
CA VAL A 191 5.43 25.23 6.34
C VAL A 191 5.87 25.19 4.88
N LEU A 192 5.41 24.18 4.14
CA LEU A 192 5.86 23.96 2.75
C LEU A 192 4.97 24.65 1.72
N GLN A 193 3.80 25.17 2.13
CA GLN A 193 2.82 25.83 1.26
C GLN A 193 2.57 25.05 -0.04
N THR A 194 2.54 23.72 0.06
CA THR A 194 2.39 22.81 -1.08
C THR A 194 1.69 21.53 -0.63
N GLY A 195 1.14 20.79 -1.60
CA GLY A 195 0.62 19.45 -1.36
C GLY A 195 1.72 18.39 -1.41
N ILE A 196 1.49 17.21 -0.82
CA ILE A 196 2.49 16.13 -0.81
C ILE A 196 2.71 15.59 -2.22
N LEU A 197 1.63 15.35 -2.96
CA LEU A 197 1.76 14.89 -4.33
C LEU A 197 2.42 15.96 -5.19
N LYS A 198 2.01 17.23 -5.08
CA LYS A 198 2.61 18.38 -5.78
C LYS A 198 4.10 18.49 -5.49
N TRP A 199 4.49 18.42 -4.22
CA TRP A 199 5.90 18.38 -3.82
C TRP A 199 6.64 17.22 -4.49
N SER A 200 6.07 16.01 -4.44
CA SER A 200 6.69 14.83 -5.04
C SER A 200 6.81 14.95 -6.57
N ILE A 201 5.89 15.63 -7.24
CA ILE A 201 5.92 15.91 -8.68
C ILE A 201 7.15 16.76 -9.02
N PHE A 202 7.31 17.91 -8.37
CA PHE A 202 8.47 18.78 -8.63
C PHE A 202 9.78 18.12 -8.20
N PHE A 203 9.78 17.46 -7.04
CA PHE A 203 10.95 16.73 -6.54
C PHE A 203 11.40 15.60 -7.48
N SER A 204 10.46 14.96 -8.18
CA SER A 204 10.78 13.93 -9.19
C SER A 204 11.52 14.50 -10.40
N ALA A 205 11.25 15.75 -10.76
CA ALA A 205 11.92 16.45 -11.85
C ALA A 205 13.29 16.97 -11.43
N ASP A 206 13.39 17.54 -10.22
CA ASP A 206 14.62 18.18 -9.73
C ASP A 206 15.64 17.17 -9.21
N HIS A 207 15.19 16.11 -8.52
CA HIS A 207 16.03 15.13 -7.84
C HIS A 207 15.63 13.67 -8.13
N PRO A 208 15.56 13.25 -9.42
CA PRO A 208 15.05 11.93 -9.80
C PRO A 208 15.86 10.79 -9.18
N VAL A 209 17.18 10.93 -9.08
CA VAL A 209 18.06 9.89 -8.51
C VAL A 209 17.73 9.64 -7.03
N LEU A 210 17.55 10.71 -6.25
CA LEU A 210 17.22 10.59 -4.84
C LEU A 210 15.84 9.94 -4.65
N MET A 211 14.88 10.30 -5.50
CA MET A 211 13.55 9.73 -5.45
C MET A 211 13.53 8.24 -5.79
N VAL A 212 14.34 7.79 -6.76
CA VAL A 212 14.54 6.36 -7.05
C VAL A 212 15.20 5.63 -5.87
N LEU A 213 16.20 6.23 -5.22
CA LEU A 213 16.81 5.65 -4.02
C LEU A 213 15.78 5.49 -2.90
N MET A 214 14.94 6.50 -2.66
CA MET A 214 13.85 6.43 -1.69
C MET A 214 12.83 5.34 -2.07
N ALA A 215 12.49 5.23 -3.35
CA ALA A 215 11.58 4.21 -3.88
C ALA A 215 12.08 2.77 -3.67
N ILE A 216 13.39 2.57 -3.48
CA ILE A 216 13.98 1.25 -3.18
C ILE A 216 14.12 1.06 -1.66
N VAL A 217 14.70 2.04 -0.97
CA VAL A 217 15.04 1.94 0.45
C VAL A 217 13.79 1.84 1.32
N ILE A 218 12.78 2.67 1.08
CA ILE A 218 11.56 2.75 1.90
C ILE A 218 10.78 1.42 1.89
N PRO A 219 10.42 0.83 0.73
CA PRO A 219 9.78 -0.48 0.71
C PRO A 219 10.69 -1.57 1.25
N THR A 220 11.98 -1.59 0.91
CA THR A 220 12.88 -2.66 1.41
C THR A 220 12.94 -2.70 2.93
N LEU A 221 13.15 -1.56 3.60
CA LEU A 221 13.18 -1.47 5.06
C LEU A 221 11.83 -1.80 5.68
N SER A 222 10.74 -1.29 5.09
CA SER A 222 9.38 -1.55 5.56
C SER A 222 9.01 -3.03 5.45
N THR A 223 9.25 -3.68 4.31
CA THR A 223 9.04 -5.11 4.09
C THR A 223 9.89 -5.94 5.03
N TRP A 224 11.17 -5.58 5.22
CA TRP A 224 12.06 -6.29 6.14
C TRP A 224 11.54 -6.22 7.59
N TRP A 225 11.16 -5.02 8.04
CA TRP A 225 10.58 -4.82 9.36
C TRP A 225 9.27 -5.60 9.53
N ALA A 226 8.37 -5.50 8.56
CA ALA A 226 7.08 -6.19 8.57
C ALA A 226 7.27 -7.72 8.56
N TYR A 227 8.21 -8.25 7.77
CA TYR A 227 8.54 -9.67 7.74
C TYR A 227 9.06 -10.17 9.09
N ARG A 228 9.99 -9.43 9.72
CA ARG A 228 10.50 -9.75 11.07
C ARG A 228 9.41 -9.70 12.12
N HIS A 229 8.52 -8.70 12.03
CA HIS A 229 7.39 -8.55 12.93
C HIS A 229 6.39 -9.70 12.79
N ALA A 230 6.02 -10.05 11.55
CA ALA A 230 5.16 -11.18 11.22
C ALA A 230 5.70 -12.50 11.79
N LEU A 231 6.99 -12.79 11.58
CA LEU A 231 7.64 -13.98 12.17
C LEU A 231 7.53 -14.00 13.69
N LYS A 232 7.76 -12.86 14.35
CA LYS A 232 7.68 -12.74 15.80
C LYS A 232 6.24 -12.95 16.30
N GLN A 233 5.25 -12.43 15.59
CA GLN A 233 3.82 -12.62 15.92
C GLN A 233 3.42 -14.08 15.80
N MET A 234 3.77 -14.74 14.69
CA MET A 234 3.48 -16.17 14.48
C MET A 234 4.08 -17.08 15.55
N ASN A 235 5.20 -16.69 16.15
CA ASN A 235 5.84 -17.46 17.23
C ASN A 235 5.19 -17.24 18.59
N LYS A 236 4.54 -16.09 18.80
CA LYS A 236 3.96 -15.71 20.10
C LYS A 236 2.51 -16.09 20.25
N MET A 237 1.81 -16.24 19.14
CA MET A 237 0.38 -16.43 19.16
C MET A 237 0.01 -17.88 19.31
N ASP A 238 -0.79 -18.14 20.34
CA ASP A 238 -1.62 -19.33 20.38
C ASP A 238 -2.89 -19.05 19.59
N TYR A 239 -3.13 -19.91 18.59
CA TYR A 239 -4.28 -19.81 17.69
C TYR A 239 -5.40 -20.77 18.09
N MET A 240 -5.19 -21.56 19.17
CA MET A 240 -6.17 -22.47 19.77
C MET A 240 -6.58 -22.01 21.18
#